data_AF-A0A482X3T1-F1
#
_entry.id   AF-A0A482X3T1-F1
#
_cell.length_a   1.000
_cell.length_b   1.000
_cell.length_c   1.000
_cell.angle_alpha   90.00
_cell.angle_beta   90.00
_cell.angle_gamma   90.00
#
_symmetry.space_group_name_H-M   'P 1'
#
loop_
_entity.id
_entity.type
_entity.pdbx_description
1 polymer ?
#
loop_
_entity_poly.entity_id
_entity_poly.type
_entity_poly.pdbx_seq_one_letter_code
_entity_poly.pdbx_strand_id
1 'polypeptide(L)' 'MSGVCMSAGRGSSRLLCSTVHPLIQVPNQLVGAPTNTDVTLHCHVEASPKAINYWTRETAPLPYTKK' A
#
# COMPACT_ATOMS: atom_id res chain seq x y z
N MET A 1 14.57 -0.98 2.12
CA MET A 1 15.55 -1.45 3.12
C MET A 1 14.86 -1.29 4.48
N SER A 2 14.47 -2.30 5.25
CA SER A 2 14.94 -3.68 5.36
C SER A 2 13.79 -4.56 5.87
N GLY A 3 13.66 -5.77 5.33
CA GLY A 3 12.70 -6.79 5.77
C GLY A 3 13.37 -7.82 6.67
N VAL A 4 12.70 -8.23 7.74
CA VAL A 4 13.18 -9.28 8.65
C VAL A 4 13.01 -10.63 7.95
N CYS A 5 14.13 -11.28 7.62
CA CYS A 5 14.16 -12.68 7.17
C CYS A 5 14.18 -13.60 8.40
N MET A 6 13.11 -14.37 8.63
CA MET A 6 13.11 -15.43 9.65
C MET A 6 13.92 -16.61 9.12
N SER A 7 15.00 -16.98 9.82
CA SER A 7 15.79 -18.17 9.49
C SER A 7 15.09 -19.43 10.01
N ALA A 8 14.83 -20.39 9.12
CA ALA A 8 14.42 -21.72 9.54
C ALA A 8 15.61 -22.41 10.22
N GLY A 9 15.47 -22.68 11.51
CA GLY A 9 16.53 -23.31 12.31
C GLY A 9 16.92 -24.70 11.80
N ARG A 10 18.24 -24.93 11.79
CA ARG A 10 18.99 -26.18 11.51
C ARG A 10 19.01 -26.65 10.05
N GLY A 11 19.97 -26.12 9.29
CA GLY A 11 20.67 -26.90 8.25
C GLY A 11 20.22 -26.77 6.79
N SER A 12 19.21 -25.96 6.47
CA SER A 12 18.83 -25.70 5.07
C SER A 12 18.56 -24.21 4.87
N SER A 13 19.50 -23.51 4.21
CA SER A 13 19.44 -22.06 3.97
C SER A 13 18.49 -21.71 2.79
N ARG A 14 17.26 -22.24 2.83
CA ARG A 14 16.23 -21.90 1.85
C ARG A 14 15.29 -20.86 2.44
N LEU A 15 15.54 -19.59 2.09
CA LEU A 15 14.64 -18.47 2.35
C LEU A 15 13.43 -18.60 1.44
N LEU A 16 12.30 -19.08 1.97
CA LEU A 16 11.02 -19.03 1.28
C LEU A 16 10.39 -17.65 1.52
N CYS A 17 10.72 -16.69 0.65
CA CYS A 17 10.05 -15.40 0.61
C CYS A 17 8.81 -15.52 -0.28
N SER A 18 7.62 -15.60 0.31
CA SER A 18 6.37 -15.50 -0.45
C SER A 18 6.20 -14.06 -0.92
N THR A 19 6.63 -13.78 -2.16
CA THR A 19 6.46 -12.48 -2.81
C THR A 19 5.02 -12.35 -3.30
N VAL A 20 4.32 -11.31 -2.87
CA VAL A 20 2.96 -11.01 -3.30
C VAL A 20 2.99 -9.69 -4.04
N HIS A 21 2.59 -9.72 -5.31
CA HIS A 21 2.45 -8.51 -6.11
C HIS A 21 1.39 -7.60 -5.48
N PRO A 22 1.58 -6.27 -5.49
CA PRO A 22 0.62 -5.35 -4.90
C PRO A 22 -0.77 -5.50 -5.52
N LEU A 23 -1.75 -5.85 -4.68
CA LEU A 23 -3.16 -5.81 -5.01
C LEU A 23 -3.78 -4.60 -4.33
N ILE A 24 -4.43 -3.75 -5.11
CA ILE A 24 -5.12 -2.55 -4.62
C ILE A 24 -6.62 -2.75 -4.78
N GLN A 25 -7.35 -2.63 -3.68
CA GLN A 25 -8.81 -2.68 -3.67
C GLN A 25 -9.35 -1.31 -3.24
N VAL A 26 -10.20 -0.73 -4.08
CA VAL A 26 -10.85 0.55 -3.82
C VAL A 26 -12.36 0.29 -3.71
N PRO A 27 -12.95 0.43 -2.51
CA PRO A 27 -14.37 0.13 -2.30
C PRO A 27 -15.28 1.12 -3.06
N ASN A 28 -14.89 2.40 -3.13
CA ASN A 28 -15.66 3.45 -3.77
C ASN A 28 -14.84 4.10 -4.89
N GLN A 29 -15.09 3.69 -6.13
CA GLN A 29 -14.36 4.19 -7.30
C GLN A 29 -14.81 5.60 -7.72
N LEU A 30 -16.02 5.99 -7.35
CA LEU A 30 -16.58 7.30 -7.61
C LEU A 30 -17.18 7.85 -6.32
N VAL A 31 -16.79 9.06 -5.96
CA VAL A 31 -17.35 9.77 -4.80
C VAL A 31 -17.83 11.14 -5.26
N GLY A 32 -19.13 11.38 -5.12
CA GLY A 32 -19.73 12.69 -5.32
C GLY A 32 -19.81 13.43 -3.99
N ALA A 33 -19.48 14.72 -3.98
CA ALA A 33 -19.54 15.56 -2.80
C ALA A 33 -20.02 16.97 -3.17
N PRO A 34 -20.91 17.59 -2.37
CA PRO A 34 -21.30 18.98 -2.55
C PRO A 34 -20.12 19.93 -2.41
N THR A 35 -20.24 21.13 -2.98
CA THR A 35 -19.21 22.17 -2.86
C THR A 35 -18.92 22.49 -1.39
N ASN A 36 -17.63 22.65 -1.05
CA ASN A 36 -17.14 22.94 0.32
C ASN A 36 -17.38 21.83 1.35
N THR A 37 -17.38 20.56 0.91
CA THR A 37 -17.45 19.41 1.82
C THR A 37 -16.20 18.55 1.72
N ASP A 38 -15.82 17.94 2.83
CA ASP A 38 -14.68 17.03 2.91
C ASP A 38 -15.05 15.61 2.47
N VAL A 39 -14.14 14.97 1.75
CA VAL A 39 -14.27 13.59 1.29
C VAL A 39 -13.08 12.78 1.76
N THR A 40 -13.34 11.59 2.27
CA THR A 40 -12.29 10.62 2.59
C THR A 40 -12.26 9.51 1.54
N LEU A 41 -11.10 9.31 0.90
CA LEU A 41 -10.85 8.21 -0.02
C LEU A 41 -10.14 7.08 0.72
N HIS A 42 -10.58 5.84 0.49
CA HIS A 42 -10.04 4.64 1.13
C HIS A 42 -9.51 3.68 0.08
N CYS A 43 -8.38 3.04 0.38
CA CYS A 43 -7.85 1.92 -0.40
C CYS A 43 -7.24 0.87 0.53
N HIS A 44 -7.36 -0.40 0.13
CA HIS A 44 -6.70 -1.51 0.79
C HIS A 44 -5.58 -2.02 -0.12
N VAL A 45 -4.39 -2.22 0.43
CA VAL A 45 -3.21 -2.67 -0.33
C VAL A 45 -2.64 -3.92 0.32
N GLU A 46 -2.61 -5.01 -0.44
CA GLU A 46 -2.01 -6.27 -0.05
C GLU A 46 -0.73 -6.49 -0.87
N ALA A 47 0.43 -6.50 -0.21
CA ALA A 47 1.73 -6.68 -0.87
C ALA A 47 2.76 -7.29 0.10
N SER A 48 3.64 -8.13 -0.43
CA SER A 48 4.76 -8.69 0.33
C SER A 48 6.05 -8.60 -0.49
N PRO A 49 7.07 -7.84 -0.03
CA PRO A 49 7.11 -7.03 1.19
C PRO A 49 6.15 -5.82 1.15
N LYS A 50 5.92 -5.18 2.30
CA LYS A 50 5.01 -4.02 2.42
C LYS A 50 5.35 -2.93 1.39
N ALA A 51 4.39 -2.57 0.56
CA ALA A 51 4.52 -1.53 -0.45
C ALA A 51 4.52 -0.12 0.16
N ILE A 52 5.18 0.82 -0.54
CA ILE A 52 5.10 2.26 -0.27
C ILE A 52 3.95 2.80 -1.11
N ASN A 53 2.96 3.43 -0.46
CA ASN A 53 1.76 3.94 -1.12
C ASN A 53 1.70 5.46 -1.00
N TYR A 54 1.28 6.14 -2.07
CA TYR A 54 1.05 7.58 -2.12
C TYR A 54 -0.16 7.91 -3.00
N TRP A 55 -0.77 9.06 -2.74
CA TRP A 55 -1.90 9.55 -3.51
C TRP A 55 -1.43 10.52 -4.59
N THR A 56 -2.00 10.43 -5.79
CA THR A 56 -1.74 11.33 -6.91
C THR A 56 -3.03 11.94 -7.41
N ARG A 57 -2.99 13.19 -7.87
CA ARG A 57 -4.09 13.86 -8.56
C ARG A 57 -3.59 14.31 -9.91
N GLU A 58 -4.25 13.87 -10.99
CA GLU A 58 -4.12 14.24 -12.42
C GLU A 58 -2.71 14.44 -13.02
N THR A 59 -1.86 15.25 -12.41
CA THR A 59 -0.51 15.60 -12.90
C THR A 59 0.55 15.67 -11.80
N ALA A 60 0.18 15.54 -10.52
CA ALA A 60 1.15 15.62 -9.41
C ALA A 60 0.77 14.71 -8.23
N PRO A 61 1.77 14.20 -7.48
CA PRO A 61 1.53 13.64 -6.16
C PRO A 61 0.83 14.67 -5.27
N LEU A 62 -0.16 14.24 -4.49
CA LEU A 62 -0.71 15.10 -3.46
C LEU A 62 0.41 15.49 -2.49
N PRO A 63 0.44 16.75 -2.01
CA PRO A 63 1.40 17.14 -1.00
C PRO A 63 1.28 16.16 0.17
N TYR A 64 2.42 15.63 0.61
CA TYR A 64 2.48 14.73 1.74
C TYR A 64 1.94 15.45 2.98
N THR A 65 0.66 15.23 3.25
CA THR A 65 0.04 15.63 4.51
C THR A 65 0.17 14.41 5.41
N LYS A 66 1.18 14.40 6.30
CA LYS A 66 1.03 13.59 7.52
C LYS A 66 -0.19 14.14 8.24
N LYS A 67 -1.23 13.33 8.36
CA LYS A 67 -2.18 13.49 9.45
C LYS A 67 -1.63 12.77 10.68
#